data_AF-B8XLV5-F1
#
_entry.id   AF-B8XLV5-F1
#
_cell.length_a   1.000
_cell.length_b   1.000
_cell.length_c   1.000
_cell.angle_alpha   90.00
_cell.angle_beta   90.00
_cell.angle_gamma   90.00
#
_symmetry.space_group_name_H-M   'P 1'
#
loop_
_entity.id
_entity.type
_entity.pdbx_description
1 polymer ?
#
loop_
_entity_poly.entity_id
_entity_poly.type
_entity_poly.pdbx_seq_one_letter_code
_entity_poly.pdbx_strand_id
1 'polypeptide(L)'
;KSNIGHLEGAAGIAGLVKTVLSLAHRRIPPSLNFTRAHPDIPLDELPLGVVQEATPWPESTGPAFAGVSSFGMGGTNCHVVLAATPTPTPMPASASASERPGDGDGSGAGERADSRPVPWVLSGRSAAALRDQADRLRARVASEPELRPEDIGHTLAGHRTLFDHRAVVLGDDRTARVAALTALAGAQASPDVVTGQAVPGDNVFVFPGQGSQWTGMGLELHEEFPVFAEHLLTCERALRPYVDWSLLSVLRGEPGAPPPDRVDVVQPALFAVMTSLARLWESLGVRPAAVVGHSQGEIAAAYVARALSLEDAARIVAVRSRALRRLSGRGAMAVVSMPADEVERRIGGAGPALSVAAVNGPVSTVVAGEPRAVDRFVDRVAADGVQARRLPVDYASHSTQTEEIGEDLVRSLAGVSARPGGIPFYSTVTGEVVDTAGLDADYWYRNLR
;
A
#
# COMPACT_ATOMS: atom_id res chain seq x y z
N LYS A 1 -25.42 -15.05 40.72
CA LYS A 1 -25.07 -14.91 42.16
C LYS A 1 -24.53 -16.20 42.75
N SER A 2 -25.18 -17.35 42.56
CA SER A 2 -24.69 -18.67 43.01
C SER A 2 -23.22 -18.98 42.66
N ASN A 3 -22.71 -18.47 41.52
CA ASN A 3 -21.34 -18.74 41.06
C ASN A 3 -20.32 -17.66 41.46
N ILE A 4 -20.73 -16.39 41.56
CA ILE A 4 -19.83 -15.23 41.64
C ILE A 4 -20.18 -14.25 42.77
N GLY A 5 -21.08 -14.63 43.67
CA GLY A 5 -21.59 -13.76 44.73
C GLY A 5 -22.53 -12.65 44.24
N HIS A 6 -22.87 -11.73 45.14
CA HIS A 6 -23.61 -10.51 44.83
C HIS A 6 -22.63 -9.38 44.56
N LEU A 7 -22.55 -8.93 43.30
CA LEU A 7 -21.65 -7.84 42.89
C LEU A 7 -22.27 -6.44 43.07
N GLU A 8 -23.20 -6.31 44.02
CA GLU A 8 -23.95 -5.07 44.27
C GLU A 8 -24.44 -4.37 42.99
N GLY A 9 -23.96 -3.15 42.72
CA GLY A 9 -24.33 -2.37 41.53
C GLY A 9 -24.05 -3.09 40.19
N ALA A 10 -23.13 -4.05 40.14
CA ALA A 10 -22.83 -4.83 38.95
C ALA A 10 -23.65 -6.14 38.85
N ALA A 11 -24.53 -6.44 39.80
CA ALA A 11 -25.28 -7.70 39.79
C ALA A 11 -26.24 -7.83 38.61
N GLY A 12 -26.89 -6.73 38.21
CA GLY A 12 -27.80 -6.71 37.05
C GLY A 12 -27.06 -6.98 35.74
N ILE A 13 -25.96 -6.27 35.48
CA ILE A 13 -25.15 -6.45 34.27
C ILE A 13 -24.48 -7.82 34.22
N ALA A 14 -24.05 -8.38 35.36
CA ALA A 14 -23.53 -9.75 35.40
C ALA A 14 -24.61 -10.79 35.03
N GLY A 15 -25.85 -10.58 35.49
CA GLY A 15 -27.00 -11.38 35.06
C GLY A 15 -27.28 -11.26 33.56
N LEU A 16 -27.20 -10.04 33.02
CA LEU A 16 -27.35 -9.77 31.60
C LEU A 16 -26.28 -10.50 30.76
N VAL A 17 -25.01 -10.41 31.13
CA VAL A 17 -23.90 -11.09 30.42
C VAL A 17 -24.10 -12.60 30.44
N LYS A 18 -24.48 -13.20 31.58
CA LYS A 18 -24.83 -14.63 31.66
C LYS A 18 -25.91 -14.97 30.64
N THR A 19 -26.97 -14.18 30.59
CA THR A 19 -28.12 -14.44 29.72
C THR A 19 -27.77 -14.29 28.25
N VAL A 20 -27.03 -13.25 27.87
CA VAL A 20 -26.54 -13.07 26.48
C VAL A 20 -25.68 -14.25 26.04
N LEU A 21 -24.72 -14.68 26.87
CA LEU A 21 -23.89 -15.85 26.57
C LEU A 21 -24.72 -17.15 26.48
N SER A 22 -25.72 -17.31 27.34
CA SER A 22 -26.60 -18.49 27.32
C SER A 22 -27.44 -18.56 26.05
N LEU A 23 -27.96 -17.41 25.59
CA LEU A 23 -28.68 -17.29 24.31
C LEU A 23 -27.76 -17.54 23.12
N ALA A 24 -26.56 -16.97 23.12
CA ALA A 24 -25.58 -17.10 22.03
C ALA A 24 -25.07 -18.54 21.88
N HIS A 25 -24.78 -19.23 22.98
CA HIS A 25 -24.32 -20.61 22.98
C HIS A 25 -25.46 -21.64 23.02
N ARG A 26 -26.73 -21.19 23.03
CA ARG A 26 -27.93 -22.04 23.15
C ARG A 26 -27.82 -23.07 24.27
N ARG A 27 -27.32 -22.64 25.44
CA ARG A 27 -27.10 -23.49 26.61
C ARG A 27 -27.29 -22.71 27.90
N ILE A 28 -28.00 -23.29 28.87
CA ILE A 28 -28.31 -22.67 30.16
C ILE A 28 -27.37 -23.27 31.22
N PRO A 29 -26.48 -22.47 31.84
CA PRO A 29 -25.58 -22.98 32.88
C PRO A 29 -26.31 -23.16 34.22
N PRO A 30 -25.83 -24.09 35.07
CA PRO A 30 -26.49 -24.44 36.32
C PRO A 30 -26.44 -23.31 37.36
N SER A 31 -27.47 -23.28 38.19
CA SER A 31 -27.52 -22.51 39.43
C SER A 31 -27.02 -23.41 40.57
N LEU A 32 -25.87 -23.05 41.13
CA LEU A 32 -25.23 -23.82 42.19
C LEU A 32 -25.98 -23.72 43.52
N ASN A 33 -25.76 -24.71 44.39
CA ASN A 33 -26.24 -24.75 45.77
C ASN A 33 -27.78 -24.78 45.93
N PHE A 34 -28.50 -25.21 44.90
CA PHE A 34 -29.93 -25.49 44.99
C PHE A 34 -30.15 -26.99 45.22
N THR A 35 -30.84 -27.36 46.30
CA THR A 35 -31.21 -28.76 46.61
C THR A 35 -32.71 -28.94 46.75
N ARG A 36 -33.40 -27.98 47.40
CA ARG A 36 -34.84 -27.96 47.57
C ARG A 36 -35.33 -26.50 47.62
N ALA A 37 -36.54 -26.26 47.09
CA ALA A 37 -37.20 -24.96 47.21
C ALA A 37 -37.52 -24.59 48.68
N HIS A 38 -37.66 -23.29 48.95
CA HIS A 38 -38.13 -22.81 50.25
C HIS A 38 -39.58 -23.29 50.49
N PRO A 39 -39.95 -23.76 51.70
CA PRO A 39 -41.29 -24.31 51.97
C PRO A 39 -42.45 -23.36 51.62
N ASP A 40 -42.25 -22.06 51.80
CA ASP A 40 -43.27 -21.03 51.50
C ASP A 40 -43.39 -20.68 49.99
N ILE A 41 -42.55 -21.28 49.14
CA ILE A 41 -42.59 -21.10 47.69
C ILE A 41 -43.07 -22.43 47.08
N PRO A 42 -44.33 -22.52 46.60
CA PRO A 42 -44.86 -23.74 46.01
C PRO A 42 -44.32 -23.91 44.57
N LEU A 43 -42.99 -24.11 44.45
CA LEU A 43 -42.30 -24.14 43.17
C LEU A 43 -42.83 -25.27 42.26
N ASP A 44 -43.22 -26.40 42.85
CA ASP A 44 -43.76 -27.57 42.14
C ASP A 44 -45.15 -27.29 41.52
N GLU A 45 -45.86 -26.25 41.97
CA GLU A 45 -47.15 -25.81 41.42
C GLU A 45 -46.97 -24.71 40.34
N LEU A 46 -45.78 -24.13 40.23
CA LEU A 46 -45.46 -23.09 39.26
C LEU A 46 -44.87 -23.69 37.99
N PRO A 47 -45.07 -23.05 36.81
CA PRO A 47 -44.38 -23.44 35.57
C PRO A 47 -42.91 -22.97 35.57
N LEU A 48 -42.20 -23.13 36.69
CA LEU A 48 -40.84 -22.66 36.93
C LEU A 48 -39.97 -23.79 37.49
N GLY A 49 -38.74 -23.90 36.98
CA GLY A 49 -37.75 -24.86 37.47
C GLY A 49 -36.38 -24.20 37.65
N VAL A 50 -35.62 -24.67 38.64
CA VAL A 50 -34.22 -24.25 38.83
C VAL A 50 -33.31 -25.20 38.07
N VAL A 51 -32.51 -24.64 37.16
CA VAL A 51 -31.54 -25.39 36.36
C VAL A 51 -30.36 -25.81 37.25
N GLN A 52 -30.25 -27.11 37.56
CA GLN A 52 -29.20 -27.67 38.44
C GLN A 52 -28.01 -28.25 37.65
N GLU A 53 -28.20 -28.56 36.37
CA GLU A 53 -27.17 -29.06 35.46
C GLU A 53 -27.14 -28.22 34.19
N ALA A 54 -26.05 -28.29 33.42
CA ALA A 54 -25.94 -27.50 32.20
C ALA A 54 -26.86 -28.04 31.09
N THR A 55 -27.98 -27.37 30.85
CA THR A 55 -29.07 -27.84 29.97
C THR A 55 -29.04 -27.13 28.61
N PRO A 56 -29.32 -27.82 27.48
CA PRO A 56 -29.56 -27.16 26.20
C PRO A 56 -30.68 -26.13 26.29
N TRP A 57 -30.65 -25.11 25.42
CA TRP A 57 -31.77 -24.20 25.30
C TRP A 57 -33.00 -24.95 24.76
N PRO A 58 -34.21 -24.76 25.32
CA PRO A 58 -35.42 -25.43 24.81
C PRO A 58 -35.66 -25.16 23.32
N GLU A 59 -35.97 -26.21 22.57
CA GLU A 59 -36.34 -26.09 21.16
C GLU A 59 -37.62 -25.26 21.02
N SER A 60 -37.61 -24.28 20.12
CA SER A 60 -38.78 -23.45 19.83
C SER A 60 -38.76 -22.99 18.38
N THR A 61 -39.94 -22.80 17.80
CA THR A 61 -40.13 -22.34 16.42
C THR A 61 -39.91 -20.82 16.25
N GLY A 62 -39.72 -20.08 17.35
CA GLY A 62 -39.52 -18.64 17.37
C GLY A 62 -38.19 -18.22 18.02
N PRO A 63 -37.96 -16.91 18.22
CA PRO A 63 -36.78 -16.41 18.90
C PRO A 63 -36.70 -16.98 20.32
N ALA A 64 -35.49 -17.30 20.78
CA ALA A 64 -35.27 -17.63 22.18
C ALA A 64 -35.37 -16.36 23.03
N PHE A 65 -36.25 -16.36 24.03
CA PHE A 65 -36.44 -15.23 24.94
C PHE A 65 -35.91 -15.52 26.34
N ALA A 66 -35.38 -14.50 27.00
CA ALA A 66 -34.92 -14.59 28.38
C ALA A 66 -35.16 -13.29 29.14
N GLY A 67 -35.54 -13.40 30.41
CA GLY A 67 -35.72 -12.26 31.31
C GLY A 67 -34.57 -12.12 32.31
N VAL A 68 -34.17 -10.89 32.62
CA VAL A 68 -33.23 -10.56 33.69
C VAL A 68 -33.86 -9.56 34.62
N SER A 69 -34.02 -9.95 35.89
CA SER A 69 -34.57 -9.08 36.95
C SER A 69 -33.48 -8.62 37.93
N SER A 70 -33.53 -7.36 38.34
CA SER A 70 -32.68 -6.80 39.39
C SER A 70 -33.49 -5.87 40.29
N PHE A 71 -33.44 -6.11 41.60
CA PHE A 71 -34.23 -5.41 42.61
C PHE A 71 -33.27 -4.74 43.60
N GLY A 72 -33.27 -3.42 43.66
CA GLY A 72 -32.41 -2.65 44.55
C GLY A 72 -33.03 -2.51 45.94
N MET A 73 -32.18 -2.42 46.97
CA MET A 73 -32.64 -2.23 48.36
C MET A 73 -33.50 -0.97 48.55
N GLY A 74 -33.29 0.07 47.73
CA GLY A 74 -34.11 1.29 47.73
C GLY A 74 -35.52 1.15 47.13
N GLY A 75 -35.92 -0.06 46.70
CA GLY A 75 -37.25 -0.34 46.14
C GLY A 75 -37.36 -0.18 44.62
N THR A 76 -36.32 0.33 43.95
CA THR A 76 -36.29 0.42 42.49
C THR A 76 -36.05 -0.95 41.87
N ASN A 77 -36.97 -1.36 40.99
CA ASN A 77 -36.95 -2.63 40.29
C ASN A 77 -36.70 -2.42 38.79
N CYS A 78 -35.88 -3.28 38.19
CA CYS A 78 -35.63 -3.30 36.76
C CYS A 78 -35.79 -4.72 36.22
N HIS A 79 -36.44 -4.85 35.07
CA HIS A 79 -36.57 -6.10 34.33
C HIS A 79 -36.28 -5.85 32.85
N VAL A 80 -35.44 -6.68 32.25
CA VAL A 80 -35.09 -6.63 30.83
C VAL A 80 -35.43 -7.96 30.18
N VAL A 81 -36.06 -7.89 29.01
CA VAL A 81 -36.34 -9.06 28.15
C VAL A 81 -35.37 -9.03 26.97
N LEU A 82 -34.69 -10.15 26.74
CA LEU A 82 -33.79 -10.38 25.62
C LEU A 82 -34.40 -11.36 24.64
N ALA A 83 -34.13 -11.14 23.36
CA ALA A 83 -34.42 -12.09 22.29
C ALA A 83 -33.10 -12.46 21.61
N ALA A 84 -32.89 -13.75 21.32
CA ALA A 84 -31.78 -14.16 20.45
C ALA A 84 -32.01 -13.59 19.04
N THR A 85 -30.97 -13.01 18.45
CA THR A 85 -30.99 -12.68 17.03
C THR A 85 -31.07 -13.98 16.21
N PRO A 86 -31.79 -14.01 15.08
CA PRO A 86 -31.72 -15.14 14.15
C PRO A 86 -30.25 -15.38 13.83
N THR A 87 -29.75 -16.61 14.03
CA THR A 87 -28.42 -16.97 13.54
C THR A 87 -28.45 -16.74 12.03
N PRO A 88 -27.61 -15.88 11.45
CA PRO A 88 -27.49 -15.80 10.01
C PRO A 88 -27.20 -17.22 9.53
N THR A 89 -28.09 -17.80 8.71
CA THR A 89 -27.76 -19.02 8.00
C THR A 89 -26.44 -18.75 7.28
N PRO A 90 -25.40 -19.58 7.43
CA PRO A 90 -24.18 -19.41 6.67
C PRO A 90 -24.60 -19.34 5.20
N MET A 91 -24.43 -18.18 4.57
CA MET A 91 -24.60 -18.11 3.13
C MET A 91 -23.59 -19.12 2.56
N PRO A 92 -24.00 -20.04 1.67
CA PRO A 92 -23.03 -20.80 0.92
C PRO A 92 -22.08 -19.78 0.30
N ALA A 93 -20.78 -19.93 0.55
CA ALA A 93 -19.76 -19.06 -0.01
C ALA A 93 -20.06 -18.93 -1.50
N SER A 94 -20.37 -17.73 -1.96
CA SER A 94 -20.63 -17.50 -3.38
C SER A 94 -19.35 -17.86 -4.12
N ALA A 95 -19.37 -19.01 -4.80
CA ALA A 95 -18.46 -19.29 -5.88
C ALA A 95 -18.77 -18.30 -7.00
N SER A 96 -18.34 -17.05 -6.85
CA SER A 96 -18.24 -16.08 -7.92
C SER A 96 -16.76 -15.87 -8.22
N ALA A 97 -16.12 -16.94 -8.67
CA ALA A 97 -14.89 -16.88 -9.43
C ALA A 97 -15.16 -17.67 -10.72
N SER A 98 -15.51 -16.92 -11.77
CA SER A 98 -15.25 -17.24 -13.18
C SER A 98 -15.38 -18.72 -13.59
N GLU A 99 -16.59 -19.18 -13.88
CA GLU A 99 -16.76 -20.25 -14.88
C GLU A 99 -16.41 -19.67 -16.26
N ARG A 100 -15.18 -19.90 -16.73
CA ARG A 100 -14.90 -19.92 -18.17
C ARG A 100 -15.24 -21.32 -18.68
N PRO A 101 -16.00 -21.49 -19.78
CA PRO A 101 -16.21 -22.79 -20.38
C PRO A 101 -14.88 -23.35 -20.88
N GLY A 102 -14.61 -24.61 -20.54
CA GLY A 102 -13.32 -25.26 -20.77
C GLY A 102 -13.04 -25.61 -22.23
N ASP A 103 -11.78 -25.98 -22.45
CA ASP A 103 -11.35 -27.07 -23.34
C ASP A 103 -9.87 -27.38 -23.06
N GLY A 104 -9.52 -28.66 -22.90
CA GLY A 104 -8.16 -29.17 -23.13
C GLY A 104 -7.40 -29.79 -21.94
N ASP A 105 -7.55 -31.11 -21.82
CA ASP A 105 -6.66 -32.13 -21.23
C ASP A 105 -5.31 -31.76 -20.56
N GLY A 106 -5.15 -32.29 -19.34
CA GLY A 106 -3.99 -33.12 -18.97
C GLY A 106 -2.65 -32.45 -18.65
N SER A 107 -2.41 -32.12 -17.37
CA SER A 107 -1.28 -32.60 -16.54
C SER A 107 -0.93 -31.65 -15.37
N GLY A 108 -0.94 -32.20 -14.15
CA GLY A 108 -0.08 -31.80 -13.02
C GLY A 108 0.01 -30.31 -12.64
N ALA A 109 -1.05 -29.73 -12.07
CA ALA A 109 -0.95 -28.52 -11.25
C ALA A 109 -1.85 -28.65 -10.03
N GLY A 110 -1.30 -29.20 -8.95
CA GLY A 110 -1.94 -29.20 -7.64
C GLY A 110 -2.03 -27.78 -7.07
N GLU A 111 -3.21 -27.43 -6.56
CA GLU A 111 -3.43 -26.56 -5.40
C GLU A 111 -2.48 -25.35 -5.23
N ARG A 112 -2.55 -24.38 -6.15
CA ARG A 112 -2.31 -22.98 -5.77
C ARG A 112 -3.67 -22.31 -5.64
N ALA A 113 -4.34 -22.55 -4.52
CA ALA A 113 -5.48 -21.72 -4.15
C ALA A 113 -4.99 -20.26 -4.02
N ASP A 114 -5.74 -19.32 -4.59
CA ASP A 114 -5.55 -17.86 -4.59
C ASP A 114 -5.19 -17.28 -3.21
N SER A 115 -3.95 -17.38 -2.76
CA SER A 115 -3.52 -16.78 -1.49
C SER A 115 -3.01 -15.37 -1.73
N ARG A 116 -3.93 -14.43 -1.96
CA ARG A 116 -3.57 -13.01 -1.91
C ARG A 116 -2.95 -12.69 -0.55
N PRO A 117 -1.87 -11.90 -0.48
CA PRO A 117 -1.29 -11.51 0.80
C PRO A 117 -2.33 -10.83 1.70
N VAL A 118 -2.55 -11.38 2.90
CA VAL A 118 -3.47 -10.79 3.90
C VAL A 118 -2.64 -10.16 5.02
N PRO A 119 -2.49 -8.83 5.05
CA PRO A 119 -1.73 -8.16 6.10
C PRO A 119 -2.48 -8.24 7.44
N TRP A 120 -1.79 -8.69 8.49
CA TRP A 120 -2.30 -8.60 9.85
C TRP A 120 -1.70 -7.37 10.53
N VAL A 121 -2.54 -6.36 10.76
CA VAL A 121 -2.14 -5.09 11.36
C VAL A 121 -2.31 -5.16 12.88
N LEU A 122 -1.22 -5.05 13.62
CA LEU A 122 -1.22 -4.98 15.08
C LEU A 122 -0.82 -3.59 15.54
N SER A 123 -1.37 -3.14 16.66
CA SER A 123 -0.93 -1.91 17.31
C SER A 123 -1.01 -1.97 18.83
N GLY A 124 -0.21 -1.15 19.50
CA GLY A 124 -0.19 -0.99 20.94
C GLY A 124 0.17 0.44 21.36
N ARG A 125 -0.27 0.84 22.56
CA ARG A 125 0.08 2.15 23.15
C ARG A 125 1.55 2.26 23.58
N SER A 126 2.25 1.13 23.62
CA SER A 126 3.68 1.02 23.89
C SER A 126 4.25 -0.15 23.10
N ALA A 127 5.57 -0.20 22.93
CA ALA A 127 6.24 -1.35 22.34
C ALA A 127 5.94 -2.65 23.11
N ALA A 128 5.82 -2.61 24.45
CA ALA A 128 5.44 -3.77 25.26
C ALA A 128 4.00 -4.22 24.98
N ALA A 129 3.04 -3.29 24.91
CA ALA A 129 1.65 -3.61 24.61
C ALA A 129 1.47 -4.22 23.20
N LEU A 130 2.27 -3.77 22.23
CA LEU A 130 2.29 -4.37 20.88
C LEU A 130 2.76 -5.83 20.93
N ARG A 131 3.80 -6.14 21.71
CA ARG A 131 4.31 -7.51 21.89
C ARG A 131 3.30 -8.41 22.58
N ASP A 132 2.67 -7.92 23.65
CA ASP A 132 1.62 -8.66 24.36
C ASP A 132 0.43 -8.95 23.43
N GLN A 133 0.08 -8.00 22.55
CA GLN A 133 -0.98 -8.20 21.56
C GLN A 133 -0.60 -9.23 20.51
N ALA A 134 0.68 -9.26 20.08
CA ALA A 134 1.19 -10.29 19.18
C ALA A 134 1.12 -11.68 19.83
N ASP A 135 1.51 -11.82 21.09
CA ASP A 135 1.45 -13.10 21.81
C ASP A 135 0.00 -13.59 22.00
N ARG A 136 -0.93 -12.68 22.33
CA ARG A 136 -2.36 -13.03 22.43
C ARG A 136 -2.93 -13.51 21.10
N LEU A 137 -2.58 -12.84 19.99
CA LEU A 137 -3.00 -13.27 18.66
C LEU A 137 -2.37 -14.61 18.28
N ARG A 138 -1.08 -14.79 18.57
CA ARG A 138 -0.36 -16.06 18.36
C ARG A 138 -1.05 -17.21 19.08
N ALA A 139 -1.37 -17.04 20.36
CA ALA A 139 -2.04 -18.06 21.16
C ALA A 139 -3.43 -18.39 20.60
N ARG A 140 -4.21 -17.37 20.19
CA ARG A 140 -5.54 -17.55 19.59
C ARG A 140 -5.47 -18.31 18.27
N VAL A 141 -4.55 -17.94 17.39
CA VAL A 141 -4.33 -18.62 16.11
C VAL A 141 -3.77 -20.02 16.33
N ALA A 142 -2.96 -20.27 17.36
CA ALA A 142 -2.52 -21.63 17.66
C ALA A 142 -3.67 -22.53 18.14
N SER A 143 -4.62 -21.99 18.92
CA SER A 143 -5.71 -22.79 19.51
C SER A 143 -6.92 -23.02 18.60
N GLU A 144 -7.10 -22.22 17.55
CA GLU A 144 -8.31 -22.24 16.70
C GLU A 144 -7.96 -22.34 15.20
N PRO A 145 -7.57 -23.55 14.72
CA PRO A 145 -7.11 -23.79 13.35
C PRO A 145 -8.13 -23.40 12.27
N GLU A 146 -9.42 -23.36 12.60
CA GLU A 146 -10.53 -22.99 11.74
C GLU A 146 -10.64 -21.49 11.44
N LEU A 147 -9.95 -20.63 12.21
CA LEU A 147 -9.95 -19.19 11.95
C LEU A 147 -9.34 -18.89 10.59
N ARG A 148 -10.13 -18.22 9.74
CA ARG A 148 -9.73 -17.77 8.41
C ARG A 148 -8.79 -16.57 8.50
N PRO A 149 -7.64 -16.58 7.80
CA PRO A 149 -6.70 -15.47 7.81
C PRO A 149 -7.31 -14.14 7.37
N GLU A 150 -8.20 -14.17 6.37
CA GLU A 150 -8.91 -12.99 5.87
C GLU A 150 -9.77 -12.33 6.96
N ASP A 151 -10.51 -13.13 7.73
CA ASP A 151 -11.39 -12.63 8.80
C ASP A 151 -10.57 -12.03 9.95
N ILE A 152 -9.40 -12.61 10.26
CA ILE A 152 -8.44 -12.04 11.21
C ILE A 152 -7.93 -10.69 10.69
N GLY A 153 -7.41 -10.64 9.46
CA GLY A 153 -6.88 -9.41 8.86
C GLY A 153 -7.92 -8.29 8.79
N HIS A 154 -9.14 -8.62 8.34
CA HIS A 154 -10.26 -7.69 8.29
C HIS A 154 -10.63 -7.16 9.70
N THR A 155 -10.71 -8.04 10.69
CA THR A 155 -11.01 -7.65 12.08
C THR A 155 -9.93 -6.75 12.66
N LEU A 156 -8.66 -7.07 12.41
CA LEU A 156 -7.52 -6.27 12.86
C LEU A 156 -7.48 -4.88 12.23
N ALA A 157 -7.79 -4.77 10.93
CA ALA A 157 -7.76 -3.52 10.19
C ALA A 157 -9.00 -2.63 10.45
N GLY A 158 -10.20 -3.23 10.54
CA GLY A 158 -11.48 -2.50 10.57
C GLY A 158 -12.19 -2.44 11.93
N HIS A 159 -11.85 -3.34 12.86
CA HIS A 159 -12.58 -3.51 14.13
C HIS A 159 -11.68 -3.40 15.36
N ARG A 160 -10.48 -2.85 15.21
CA ARG A 160 -9.56 -2.54 16.32
C ARG A 160 -9.12 -1.08 16.24
N THR A 161 -8.97 -0.47 17.41
CA THR A 161 -8.35 0.85 17.50
C THR A 161 -6.87 0.76 17.11
N LEU A 162 -6.42 1.66 16.24
CA LEU A 162 -5.01 1.78 15.88
C LEU A 162 -4.29 2.72 16.86
N PHE A 163 -3.18 2.25 17.42
CA PHE A 163 -2.26 3.00 18.27
C PHE A 163 -0.93 3.30 17.55
N ASP A 164 -0.03 4.02 18.24
CA ASP A 164 1.17 4.56 17.61
C ASP A 164 2.26 3.51 17.37
N HIS A 165 2.44 2.52 18.24
CA HIS A 165 3.36 1.42 17.97
C HIS A 165 2.65 0.38 17.10
N ARG A 166 3.14 0.16 15.88
CA ARG A 166 2.48 -0.67 14.87
C ARG A 166 3.40 -1.77 14.37
N ALA A 167 2.77 -2.89 13.99
CA ALA A 167 3.41 -3.93 13.21
C ALA A 167 2.45 -4.44 12.13
N VAL A 168 3.01 -4.88 11.01
CA VAL A 168 2.29 -5.61 9.97
C VAL A 168 2.96 -6.97 9.80
N VAL A 169 2.18 -8.04 9.93
CA VAL A 169 2.62 -9.42 9.69
C VAL A 169 2.13 -9.87 8.31
N LEU A 170 3.05 -10.36 7.47
CA LEU A 170 2.82 -10.61 6.04
C LEU A 170 2.95 -12.09 5.61
N GLY A 171 3.17 -13.03 6.54
CA GLY A 171 3.41 -14.44 6.20
C GLY A 171 2.33 -15.05 5.29
N ASP A 172 2.77 -15.87 4.33
CA ASP A 172 1.90 -16.42 3.27
C ASP A 172 0.90 -17.46 3.80
N ASP A 173 1.35 -18.28 4.75
CA ASP A 173 0.55 -19.32 5.37
C ASP A 173 0.42 -19.14 6.90
N ARG A 174 -0.36 -20.02 7.52
CA ARG A 174 -0.60 -19.99 8.97
C ARG A 174 0.69 -20.17 9.77
N THR A 175 1.58 -21.05 9.34
CA THR A 175 2.83 -21.37 10.03
C THR A 175 3.76 -20.16 10.02
N ALA A 176 3.92 -19.52 8.85
CA ALA A 176 4.68 -18.29 8.68
C ALA A 176 4.11 -17.16 9.56
N ARG A 177 2.79 -16.97 9.59
CA ARG A 177 2.16 -15.95 10.45
C ARG A 177 2.35 -16.22 11.94
N VAL A 178 2.27 -17.48 12.39
CA VAL A 178 2.53 -17.84 13.80
C VAL A 178 3.99 -17.61 14.16
N ALA A 179 4.92 -17.96 13.26
CA ALA A 179 6.36 -17.70 13.46
C ALA A 179 6.65 -16.19 13.52
N ALA A 180 6.07 -15.40 12.62
CA ALA A 180 6.18 -13.95 12.59
C ALA A 180 5.61 -13.30 13.86
N LEU A 181 4.44 -13.74 14.34
CA LEU A 181 3.88 -13.28 15.61
C LEU A 181 4.75 -13.67 16.82
N THR A 182 5.38 -14.84 16.78
CA THR A 182 6.33 -15.27 17.82
C THR A 182 7.56 -14.35 17.86
N ALA A 183 8.13 -14.05 16.69
CA ALA A 183 9.25 -13.12 16.57
C ALA A 183 8.87 -11.71 17.06
N LEU A 184 7.69 -11.21 16.66
CA LEU A 184 7.19 -9.92 17.11
C LEU A 184 7.02 -9.89 18.63
N ALA A 185 6.40 -10.92 19.23
CA ALA A 185 6.19 -11.02 20.68
C ALA A 185 7.51 -11.05 21.47
N GLY A 186 8.53 -11.73 20.95
CA GLY A 186 9.86 -11.80 21.59
C GLY A 186 10.84 -10.69 21.17
N ALA A 187 10.36 -9.66 20.44
CA ALA A 187 11.18 -8.56 19.93
C ALA A 187 12.36 -9.01 19.03
N GLN A 188 12.19 -10.11 18.30
CA GLN A 188 13.16 -10.58 17.31
C GLN A 188 12.82 -10.05 15.90
N ALA A 189 13.85 -9.84 15.10
CA ALA A 189 13.68 -9.51 13.69
C ALA A 189 13.11 -10.71 12.91
N SER A 190 12.24 -10.42 11.95
CA SER A 190 11.68 -11.40 11.02
C SER A 190 11.44 -10.71 9.67
N PRO A 191 11.70 -11.39 8.54
CA PRO A 191 11.40 -10.83 7.21
C PRO A 191 9.89 -10.60 7.00
N ASP A 192 9.04 -11.31 7.73
CA ASP A 192 7.58 -11.25 7.61
C ASP A 192 6.93 -10.21 8.54
N VAL A 193 7.76 -9.45 9.28
CA VAL A 193 7.29 -8.45 10.25
C VAL A 193 7.90 -7.09 9.93
N VAL A 194 7.04 -6.15 9.58
CA VAL A 194 7.41 -4.73 9.49
C VAL A 194 6.93 -4.04 10.75
N THR A 195 7.83 -3.38 11.49
CA THR A 195 7.48 -2.59 12.68
C THR A 195 7.75 -1.12 12.46
N GLY A 196 6.99 -0.26 13.14
CA GLY A 196 7.19 1.17 13.07
C GLY A 196 6.40 1.90 14.15
N GLN A 197 6.70 3.19 14.31
CA GLN A 197 5.90 4.10 15.11
C GLN A 197 5.22 5.09 14.18
N ALA A 198 3.92 5.31 14.39
CA ALA A 198 3.18 6.30 13.64
C ALA A 198 3.76 7.70 13.90
N VAL A 199 4.02 8.43 12.82
CA VAL A 199 4.43 9.83 12.86
C VAL A 199 3.29 10.63 12.22
N PRO A 200 2.81 11.72 12.84
CA PRO A 200 1.86 12.61 12.19
C PRO A 200 2.45 13.19 10.91
N GLY A 201 1.65 13.28 9.86
CA GLY A 201 2.07 13.89 8.60
C GLY A 201 1.17 13.49 7.45
N ASP A 202 1.30 14.24 6.37
CA ASP A 202 0.64 13.94 5.11
C ASP A 202 1.53 13.10 4.19
N ASN A 203 0.91 12.39 3.25
CA ASN A 203 1.63 11.58 2.27
C ASN A 203 2.10 12.45 1.10
N VAL A 204 3.35 12.28 0.70
CA VAL A 204 3.90 12.88 -0.52
C VAL A 204 4.19 11.76 -1.52
N PHE A 205 3.69 11.89 -2.75
CA PHE A 205 4.07 10.96 -3.81
C PHE A 205 5.31 11.49 -4.53
N VAL A 206 6.36 10.69 -4.53
CA VAL A 206 7.64 11.01 -5.16
C VAL A 206 7.82 10.16 -6.41
N PHE A 207 7.98 10.81 -7.55
CA PHE A 207 8.09 10.17 -8.86
C PHE A 207 9.54 10.23 -9.34
N PRO A 208 10.31 9.12 -9.28
CA PRO A 208 11.71 9.13 -9.67
C PRO A 208 11.90 9.30 -11.19
N GLY A 209 13.13 9.60 -11.59
CA GLY A 209 13.55 9.59 -12.99
C GLY A 209 13.85 8.18 -13.52
N GLN A 210 14.67 8.10 -14.57
CA GLN A 210 15.17 6.83 -15.09
C GLN A 210 16.15 6.17 -14.10
N GLY A 211 16.10 4.84 -13.96
CA GLY A 211 17.02 4.05 -13.13
C GLY A 211 16.34 2.96 -12.28
N SER A 212 15.03 3.03 -12.08
CA SER A 212 14.25 2.06 -11.30
C SER A 212 13.65 0.92 -12.12
N GLN A 213 13.85 0.92 -13.44
CA GLN A 213 13.28 -0.08 -14.35
C GLN A 213 13.93 -1.45 -14.18
N TRP A 214 13.15 -2.50 -14.40
CA TRP A 214 13.59 -3.88 -14.53
C TRP A 214 12.59 -4.66 -15.39
N THR A 215 13.06 -5.71 -16.07
CA THR A 215 12.21 -6.54 -16.94
C THR A 215 11.15 -7.27 -16.12
N GLY A 216 9.87 -7.10 -16.45
CA GLY A 216 8.74 -7.66 -15.71
C GLY A 216 8.09 -6.71 -14.71
N MET A 217 8.58 -5.46 -14.61
CA MET A 217 8.02 -4.49 -13.66
C MET A 217 6.51 -4.28 -13.86
N GLY A 218 5.74 -4.44 -12.78
CA GLY A 218 4.29 -4.21 -12.76
C GLY A 218 3.44 -5.32 -13.39
N LEU A 219 4.01 -6.43 -13.89
CA LEU A 219 3.22 -7.50 -14.52
C LEU A 219 2.35 -8.27 -13.51
N GLU A 220 2.90 -8.63 -12.35
CA GLU A 220 2.12 -9.27 -11.29
C GLU A 220 0.99 -8.35 -10.81
N LEU A 221 1.25 -7.03 -10.71
CA LEU A 221 0.21 -6.05 -10.36
C LEU A 221 -0.86 -5.92 -11.45
N HIS A 222 -0.48 -6.03 -12.72
CA HIS A 222 -1.42 -6.06 -13.85
C HIS A 222 -2.32 -7.30 -13.82
N GLU A 223 -1.82 -8.43 -13.32
CA GLU A 223 -2.60 -9.67 -13.18
C GLU A 223 -3.53 -9.61 -11.95
N GLU A 224 -3.04 -9.09 -10.82
CA GLU A 224 -3.75 -9.15 -9.53
C GLU A 224 -4.70 -7.97 -9.26
N PHE A 225 -4.39 -6.77 -9.77
CA PHE A 225 -5.10 -5.53 -9.41
C PHE A 225 -5.78 -4.88 -10.61
N PRO A 226 -7.11 -5.02 -10.76
CA PRO A 226 -7.85 -4.45 -11.90
C PRO A 226 -7.63 -2.94 -12.11
N VAL A 227 -7.54 -2.15 -11.03
CA VAL A 227 -7.27 -0.70 -11.11
C VAL A 227 -5.91 -0.39 -11.72
N PHE A 228 -4.89 -1.17 -11.38
CA PHE A 228 -3.56 -1.03 -11.97
C PHE A 228 -3.59 -1.44 -13.45
N ALA A 229 -4.21 -2.58 -13.75
CA ALA A 229 -4.31 -3.12 -15.09
C ALA A 229 -5.03 -2.18 -16.06
N GLU A 230 -6.18 -1.64 -15.64
CA GLU A 230 -6.98 -0.69 -16.42
C GLU A 230 -6.20 0.59 -16.73
N HIS A 231 -5.53 1.16 -15.72
CA HIS A 231 -4.76 2.39 -15.92
C HIS A 231 -3.53 2.15 -16.82
N LEU A 232 -2.84 1.01 -16.66
CA LEU A 232 -1.70 0.64 -17.51
C LEU A 232 -2.11 0.50 -18.99
N LEU A 233 -3.23 -0.17 -19.27
CA LEU A 233 -3.78 -0.30 -20.63
C LEU A 233 -4.26 1.04 -21.18
N THR A 234 -4.74 1.95 -20.32
CA THR A 234 -5.12 3.30 -20.73
C THR A 234 -3.90 4.12 -21.12
N CYS A 235 -2.80 4.02 -20.37
CA CYS A 235 -1.50 4.60 -20.76
C CYS A 235 -1.01 4.05 -22.10
N GLU A 236 -1.10 2.74 -22.33
CA GLU A 236 -0.72 2.14 -23.62
C GLU A 236 -1.53 2.75 -24.79
N ARG A 237 -2.85 2.90 -24.63
CA ARG A 237 -3.69 3.56 -25.66
C ARG A 237 -3.31 5.01 -25.89
N ALA A 238 -2.97 5.76 -24.83
CA ALA A 238 -2.56 7.16 -24.91
C ALA A 238 -1.17 7.34 -25.55
N LEU A 239 -0.27 6.36 -25.40
CA LEU A 239 1.07 6.37 -25.98
C LEU A 239 1.08 5.98 -27.46
N ARG A 240 0.12 5.16 -27.91
CA ARG A 240 0.04 4.61 -29.27
C ARG A 240 0.24 5.63 -30.42
N PRO A 241 -0.21 6.90 -30.36
CA PRO A 241 0.06 7.86 -31.42
C PRO A 241 1.54 8.25 -31.57
N TYR A 242 2.37 7.97 -30.57
CA TYR A 242 3.75 8.47 -30.46
C TYR A 242 4.82 7.36 -30.51
N VAL A 243 4.41 6.09 -30.35
CA VAL A 243 5.29 4.93 -30.29
C VAL A 243 4.85 3.85 -31.27
N ASP A 244 5.79 3.01 -31.71
CA ASP A 244 5.58 1.90 -32.65
C ASP A 244 5.64 0.51 -31.97
N TRP A 245 5.63 0.48 -30.63
CA TRP A 245 5.76 -0.73 -29.81
C TRP A 245 4.59 -0.87 -28.83
N SER A 246 4.35 -2.10 -28.35
CA SER A 246 3.39 -2.39 -27.27
C SER A 246 4.04 -2.28 -25.90
N LEU A 247 3.38 -1.58 -24.98
CA LEU A 247 3.86 -1.41 -23.62
C LEU A 247 3.92 -2.75 -22.89
N LEU A 248 2.90 -3.59 -23.02
CA LEU A 248 2.90 -4.90 -22.38
C LEU A 248 3.98 -5.82 -22.94
N SER A 249 4.22 -5.80 -24.26
CA SER A 249 5.32 -6.57 -24.87
C SER A 249 6.69 -6.12 -24.35
N VAL A 250 6.90 -4.81 -24.16
CA VAL A 250 8.12 -4.26 -23.55
C VAL A 250 8.27 -4.72 -22.10
N LEU A 251 7.21 -4.62 -21.29
CA LEU A 251 7.26 -5.01 -19.88
C LEU A 251 7.52 -6.51 -19.71
N ARG A 252 6.97 -7.35 -20.60
CA ARG A 252 7.21 -8.81 -20.64
C ARG A 252 8.58 -9.19 -21.19
N GLY A 253 9.27 -8.29 -21.89
CA GLY A 253 10.51 -8.62 -22.60
C GLY A 253 10.26 -9.63 -23.74
N GLU A 254 9.11 -9.52 -24.43
CA GLU A 254 8.76 -10.41 -25.52
C GLU A 254 9.76 -10.28 -26.70
N PRO A 255 10.06 -11.38 -27.42
CA PRO A 255 10.85 -11.33 -28.65
C PRO A 255 10.25 -10.33 -29.65
N GLY A 256 11.07 -9.39 -30.14
CA GLY A 256 10.63 -8.34 -31.07
C GLY A 256 10.19 -7.03 -30.40
N ALA A 257 10.02 -7.01 -29.07
CA ALA A 257 9.90 -5.75 -28.34
C ALA A 257 11.24 -4.99 -28.36
N PRO A 258 11.23 -3.64 -28.40
CA PRO A 258 12.46 -2.88 -28.33
C PRO A 258 13.14 -3.03 -26.95
N PRO A 259 14.48 -2.84 -26.87
CA PRO A 259 15.20 -2.95 -25.61
C PRO A 259 14.64 -2.01 -24.53
N PRO A 260 14.40 -2.50 -23.30
CA PRO A 260 13.76 -1.72 -22.23
C PRO A 260 14.66 -0.62 -21.65
N ASP A 261 15.95 -0.62 -21.97
CA ASP A 261 16.93 0.40 -21.59
C ASP A 261 17.02 1.56 -22.60
N ARG A 262 16.42 1.42 -23.79
CA ARG A 262 16.35 2.48 -24.79
C ARG A 262 15.53 3.66 -24.25
N VAL A 263 16.07 4.88 -24.31
CA VAL A 263 15.45 6.05 -23.64
C VAL A 263 14.00 6.33 -24.05
N ASP A 264 13.68 6.18 -25.34
CA ASP A 264 12.33 6.37 -25.91
C ASP A 264 11.35 5.23 -25.59
N VAL A 265 11.83 4.18 -24.92
CA VAL A 265 11.03 3.06 -24.42
C VAL A 265 10.90 3.16 -22.90
N VAL A 266 12.02 3.33 -22.20
CA VAL A 266 12.08 3.30 -20.74
C VAL A 266 11.31 4.45 -20.09
N GLN A 267 11.38 5.67 -20.64
CA GLN A 267 10.69 6.82 -20.03
C GLN A 267 9.16 6.67 -20.12
N PRO A 268 8.56 6.38 -21.30
CA PRO A 268 7.12 6.11 -21.37
C PRO A 268 6.67 4.89 -20.54
N ALA A 269 7.47 3.81 -20.50
CA ALA A 269 7.16 2.65 -19.69
C ALA A 269 7.16 2.96 -18.18
N LEU A 270 8.16 3.68 -17.69
CA LEU A 270 8.22 4.15 -16.30
C LEU A 270 7.07 5.10 -15.98
N PHE A 271 6.71 6.02 -16.87
CA PHE A 271 5.53 6.89 -16.70
C PHE A 271 4.25 6.06 -16.51
N ALA A 272 4.03 5.07 -17.37
CA ALA A 272 2.85 4.22 -17.29
C ALA A 272 2.81 3.41 -15.97
N VAL A 273 3.94 2.84 -15.55
CA VAL A 273 4.03 2.09 -14.28
C VAL A 273 3.84 3.01 -13.07
N MET A 274 4.56 4.13 -13.00
CA MET A 274 4.46 5.07 -11.87
C MET A 274 3.05 5.63 -11.69
N THR A 275 2.37 5.98 -12.79
CA THR A 275 1.00 6.50 -12.71
C THR A 275 -0.02 5.39 -12.39
N SER A 276 0.24 4.15 -12.81
CA SER A 276 -0.58 2.98 -12.40
C SER A 276 -0.41 2.65 -10.91
N LEU A 277 0.81 2.75 -10.38
CA LEU A 277 1.07 2.64 -8.94
C LEU A 277 0.36 3.74 -8.15
N ALA A 278 0.36 4.98 -8.65
CA ALA A 278 -0.38 6.07 -8.01
C ALA A 278 -1.89 5.77 -7.95
N ARG A 279 -2.48 5.19 -9.01
CA ARG A 279 -3.89 4.75 -9.00
C ARG A 279 -4.15 3.64 -8.00
N LEU A 280 -3.24 2.67 -7.91
CA LEU A 280 -3.35 1.59 -6.94
C LEU A 280 -3.35 2.13 -5.51
N TRP A 281 -2.42 3.02 -5.17
CA TRP A 281 -2.41 3.70 -3.87
C TRP A 281 -3.69 4.48 -3.58
N GLU A 282 -4.18 5.27 -4.55
CA GLU A 282 -5.45 6.00 -4.42
C GLU A 282 -6.64 5.06 -4.15
N SER A 283 -6.67 3.89 -4.80
CA SER A 283 -7.72 2.88 -4.61
C SER A 283 -7.72 2.25 -3.21
N LEU A 284 -6.57 2.25 -2.53
CA LEU A 284 -6.39 1.81 -1.15
C LEU A 284 -6.63 2.94 -0.13
N GLY A 285 -7.08 4.11 -0.58
CA GLY A 285 -7.37 5.27 0.26
C GLY A 285 -6.16 6.15 0.57
N VAL A 286 -4.97 5.84 0.03
CA VAL A 286 -3.76 6.66 0.21
C VAL A 286 -3.72 7.73 -0.88
N ARG A 287 -3.92 8.99 -0.48
CA ARG A 287 -3.91 10.15 -1.38
C ARG A 287 -2.73 11.07 -1.07
N PRO A 288 -2.05 11.62 -2.09
CA PRO A 288 -0.98 12.58 -1.88
C PRO A 288 -1.54 13.93 -1.47
N ALA A 289 -0.97 14.54 -0.43
CA ALA A 289 -1.14 15.96 -0.13
C ALA A 289 -0.19 16.85 -0.93
N ALA A 290 0.88 16.27 -1.49
CA ALA A 290 1.77 16.92 -2.43
C ALA A 290 2.41 15.89 -3.36
N VAL A 291 2.90 16.36 -4.51
CA VAL A 291 3.70 15.56 -5.43
C VAL A 291 5.05 16.24 -5.71
N VAL A 292 6.07 15.40 -5.90
CA VAL A 292 7.40 15.81 -6.34
C VAL A 292 7.85 14.84 -7.42
N GLY A 293 8.42 15.33 -8.52
CA GLY A 293 9.02 14.47 -9.55
C GLY A 293 10.47 14.80 -9.77
N HIS A 294 11.31 13.80 -10.02
CA HIS A 294 12.71 14.00 -10.36
C HIS A 294 12.89 13.92 -11.89
N SER A 295 13.29 15.03 -12.53
CA SER A 295 13.48 15.10 -13.99
C SER A 295 12.19 14.66 -14.72
N GLN A 296 12.24 13.66 -15.61
CA GLN A 296 11.07 13.12 -16.32
C GLN A 296 9.95 12.60 -15.39
N GLY A 297 10.28 12.27 -14.13
CA GLY A 297 9.28 11.93 -13.12
C GLY A 297 8.28 13.05 -12.83
N GLU A 298 8.62 14.32 -13.11
CA GLU A 298 7.68 15.43 -13.02
C GLU A 298 6.48 15.30 -13.96
N ILE A 299 6.62 14.60 -15.08
CA ILE A 299 5.51 14.35 -16.00
C ILE A 299 4.45 13.48 -15.31
N ALA A 300 4.88 12.43 -14.60
CA ALA A 300 3.99 11.59 -13.80
C ALA A 300 3.39 12.37 -12.61
N ALA A 301 4.21 13.18 -11.92
CA ALA A 301 3.75 14.02 -10.83
C ALA A 301 2.67 15.02 -11.28
N ALA A 302 2.88 15.70 -12.41
CA ALA A 302 1.93 16.67 -12.97
C ALA A 302 0.62 16.00 -13.40
N TYR A 303 0.68 14.80 -14.01
CA TYR A 303 -0.52 14.01 -14.30
C TYR A 303 -1.29 13.64 -13.03
N VAL A 304 -0.59 13.14 -11.99
CA VAL A 304 -1.22 12.75 -10.71
C VAL A 304 -1.80 13.96 -9.98
N ALA A 305 -1.14 15.12 -10.05
CA ALA A 305 -1.65 16.39 -9.54
C ALA A 305 -2.86 16.95 -10.32
N ARG A 306 -3.29 16.27 -11.38
CA ARG A 306 -4.37 16.68 -12.30
C ARG A 306 -4.03 17.89 -13.17
N ALA A 307 -2.76 18.29 -13.21
CA ALA A 307 -2.29 19.39 -14.03
C ALA A 307 -2.30 19.07 -15.52
N LEU A 308 -2.06 17.81 -15.89
CA LEU A 308 -2.07 17.33 -17.27
C LEU A 308 -3.19 16.32 -17.48
N SER A 309 -3.75 16.31 -18.70
CA SER A 309 -4.50 15.16 -19.20
C SER A 309 -3.56 13.96 -19.39
N LEU A 310 -4.12 12.75 -19.50
CA LEU A 310 -3.29 11.59 -19.78
C LEU A 310 -2.68 11.68 -21.18
N GLU A 311 -3.42 12.23 -22.13
CA GLU A 311 -3.01 12.43 -23.52
C GLU A 311 -1.83 13.40 -23.61
N ASP A 312 -1.89 14.53 -22.90
CA ASP A 312 -0.79 15.50 -22.87
C ASP A 312 0.44 14.94 -22.15
N ALA A 313 0.25 14.25 -21.03
CA ALA A 313 1.35 13.61 -20.31
C ALA A 313 2.04 12.52 -21.16
N ALA A 314 1.26 11.69 -21.86
CA ALA A 314 1.75 10.68 -22.79
C ALA A 314 2.50 11.32 -23.97
N ARG A 315 1.99 12.43 -24.51
CA ARG A 315 2.66 13.21 -25.55
C ARG A 315 4.00 13.73 -25.06
N ILE A 316 4.05 14.37 -23.89
CA ILE A 316 5.28 14.94 -23.34
C ILE A 316 6.34 13.86 -23.16
N VAL A 317 6.01 12.75 -22.48
CA VAL A 317 6.99 11.70 -22.20
C VAL A 317 7.48 11.00 -23.48
N ALA A 318 6.61 10.77 -24.46
CA ALA A 318 7.00 10.11 -25.71
C ALA A 318 7.80 11.04 -26.64
N VAL A 319 7.38 12.30 -26.79
CA VAL A 319 8.09 13.29 -27.63
C VAL A 319 9.45 13.64 -27.04
N ARG A 320 9.52 13.88 -25.72
CA ARG A 320 10.79 14.15 -25.00
C ARG A 320 11.77 13.01 -25.18
N SER A 321 11.33 11.79 -24.90
CA SER A 321 12.21 10.62 -24.91
C SER A 321 12.68 10.27 -26.33
N ARG A 322 11.83 10.46 -27.34
CA ARG A 322 12.23 10.39 -28.76
C ARG A 322 13.24 11.47 -29.16
N ALA A 323 13.08 12.71 -28.69
CA ALA A 323 14.05 13.77 -28.96
C ALA A 323 15.44 13.44 -28.38
N LEU A 324 15.48 12.86 -27.16
CA LEU A 324 16.71 12.41 -26.51
C LEU A 324 17.48 11.34 -27.31
N ARG A 325 16.82 10.55 -28.16
CA ARG A 325 17.50 9.57 -29.04
C ARG A 325 18.50 10.21 -29.99
N ARG A 326 18.34 11.50 -30.34
CA ARG A 326 19.32 12.23 -31.18
C ARG A 326 20.64 12.51 -30.44
N LEU A 327 20.64 12.39 -29.12
CA LEU A 327 21.79 12.61 -28.25
C LEU A 327 22.44 11.30 -27.76
N SER A 328 21.81 10.15 -28.05
CA SER A 328 22.31 8.81 -27.72
C SER A 328 23.75 8.62 -28.24
N GLY A 329 24.63 8.10 -27.39
CA GLY A 329 26.05 7.89 -27.65
C GLY A 329 26.93 9.15 -27.62
N ARG A 330 26.35 10.34 -27.43
CA ARG A 330 27.08 11.62 -27.48
C ARG A 330 27.30 12.24 -26.11
N GLY A 331 26.66 11.72 -25.07
CA GLY A 331 26.73 12.26 -23.72
C GLY A 331 27.01 11.18 -22.67
N ALA A 332 27.36 11.61 -21.47
CA ALA A 332 27.47 10.75 -20.31
C ALA A 332 27.00 11.48 -19.05
N MET A 333 26.68 10.70 -18.03
CA MET A 333 26.37 11.20 -16.70
C MET A 333 27.09 10.37 -15.64
N ALA A 334 27.44 10.99 -14.51
CA ALA A 334 28.04 10.30 -13.37
C ALA A 334 27.49 10.85 -12.05
N VAL A 335 27.30 9.96 -11.08
CA VAL A 335 27.00 10.35 -9.69
C VAL A 335 28.30 10.45 -8.91
N VAL A 336 28.39 11.46 -8.05
CA VAL A 336 29.58 11.82 -7.27
C VAL A 336 29.14 12.03 -5.82
N SER A 337 29.83 11.37 -4.89
CA SER A 337 29.56 11.47 -3.45
C SER A 337 30.14 12.76 -2.87
N MET A 338 29.61 13.90 -3.30
CA MET A 338 30.14 15.24 -3.01
C MET A 338 29.01 16.30 -3.03
N PRO A 339 29.08 17.34 -2.16
CA PRO A 339 28.20 18.50 -2.23
C PRO A 339 28.26 19.23 -3.58
N ALA A 340 27.14 19.84 -3.99
CA ALA A 340 27.01 20.46 -5.31
C ALA A 340 27.97 21.63 -5.53
N ASP A 341 28.15 22.49 -4.52
CA ASP A 341 29.05 23.65 -4.57
C ASP A 341 30.52 23.25 -4.77
N GLU A 342 30.94 22.13 -4.19
CA GLU A 342 32.28 21.58 -4.39
C GLU A 342 32.42 20.96 -5.79
N VAL A 343 31.39 20.27 -6.28
CA VAL A 343 31.37 19.76 -7.66
C VAL A 343 31.49 20.92 -8.66
N GLU A 344 30.73 22.00 -8.47
CA GLU A 344 30.79 23.21 -9.30
C GLU A 344 32.19 23.84 -9.30
N ARG A 345 32.81 23.98 -8.12
CA ARG A 345 34.21 24.47 -8.02
C ARG A 345 35.18 23.60 -8.81
N ARG A 346 35.03 22.28 -8.75
CA ARG A 346 35.89 21.32 -9.47
C ARG A 346 35.63 21.26 -10.97
N ILE A 347 34.39 21.52 -11.40
CA ILE A 347 34.06 21.72 -12.80
C ILE A 347 34.67 23.04 -13.31
N GLY A 348 34.86 24.04 -12.43
CA GLY A 348 35.41 25.40 -12.61
C GLY A 348 36.83 25.54 -13.20
N GLY A 349 37.18 24.69 -14.16
CA GLY A 349 38.34 24.76 -15.03
C GLY A 349 38.25 23.84 -16.27
N ALA A 350 37.17 23.06 -16.44
CA ALA A 350 37.02 22.04 -17.50
C ALA A 350 36.25 22.52 -18.75
N GLY A 351 35.82 23.80 -18.81
CA GLY A 351 35.08 24.38 -19.93
C GLY A 351 33.59 24.00 -19.96
N PRO A 352 32.83 24.40 -21.01
CA PRO A 352 31.37 24.21 -21.12
C PRO A 352 30.92 22.75 -21.30
N ALA A 353 31.84 21.79 -21.12
CA ALA A 353 31.66 20.38 -21.41
C ALA A 353 30.98 19.59 -20.28
N LEU A 354 30.83 20.17 -19.09
CA LEU A 354 30.18 19.55 -17.92
C LEU A 354 29.18 20.51 -17.27
N SER A 355 28.10 19.96 -16.75
CA SER A 355 27.08 20.66 -15.96
C SER A 355 26.73 19.83 -14.74
N VAL A 356 26.32 20.50 -13.65
CA VAL A 356 25.61 19.83 -12.56
C VAL A 356 24.19 19.54 -13.05
N ALA A 357 23.83 18.27 -13.09
CA ALA A 357 22.57 17.78 -13.64
C ALA A 357 21.51 17.53 -12.56
N ALA A 358 21.91 17.13 -11.36
CA ALA A 358 20.99 16.92 -10.24
C ALA A 358 21.72 17.01 -8.90
N VAL A 359 21.00 17.50 -7.88
CA VAL A 359 21.44 17.50 -6.49
C VAL A 359 20.47 16.62 -5.70
N ASN A 360 20.82 15.34 -5.52
CA ASN A 360 19.95 14.32 -4.92
C ASN A 360 20.00 14.30 -3.40
N GLY A 361 21.01 14.96 -2.81
CA GLY A 361 21.15 15.09 -1.37
C GLY A 361 22.42 15.87 -1.01
N PRO A 362 22.69 16.05 0.30
CA PRO A 362 23.79 16.88 0.79
C PRO A 362 25.18 16.46 0.27
N VAL A 363 25.35 15.18 -0.07
CA VAL A 363 26.60 14.60 -0.57
C VAL A 363 26.36 13.71 -1.80
N SER A 364 25.34 13.99 -2.60
CA SER A 364 25.03 13.23 -3.81
C SER A 364 24.68 14.17 -4.95
N THR A 365 25.64 14.36 -5.87
CA THR A 365 25.51 15.25 -7.01
C THR A 365 25.74 14.48 -8.30
N VAL A 366 24.94 14.77 -9.33
CA VAL A 366 25.10 14.19 -10.66
C VAL A 366 25.71 15.22 -11.58
N VAL A 367 26.73 14.82 -12.33
CA VAL A 367 27.31 15.61 -13.43
C VAL A 367 26.92 15.02 -14.77
N ALA A 368 26.70 15.87 -15.77
CA ALA A 368 26.37 15.47 -17.13
C ALA A 368 27.18 16.26 -18.15
N GLY A 369 27.54 15.63 -19.26
CA GLY A 369 28.23 16.32 -20.35
C GLY A 369 28.90 15.40 -21.37
N GLU A 370 29.99 15.88 -21.97
CA GLU A 370 30.78 15.14 -22.95
C GLU A 370 31.39 13.87 -22.33
N PRO A 371 31.32 12.69 -22.98
CA PRO A 371 31.76 11.43 -22.38
C PRO A 371 33.18 11.47 -21.82
N ARG A 372 34.15 12.00 -22.56
CA ARG A 372 35.55 12.06 -22.07
C ARG A 372 35.71 13.07 -20.95
N ALA A 373 34.94 14.16 -20.93
CA ALA A 373 34.95 15.11 -19.84
C ALA A 373 34.40 14.49 -18.55
N VAL A 374 33.31 13.71 -18.64
CA VAL A 374 32.75 12.98 -17.50
C VAL A 374 33.74 11.94 -16.98
N ASP A 375 34.33 11.13 -17.87
CA ASP A 375 35.31 10.11 -17.49
C ASP A 375 36.53 10.76 -16.78
N ARG A 376 37.10 11.83 -17.36
CA ARG A 376 38.20 12.60 -16.72
C ARG A 376 37.81 13.22 -15.39
N PHE A 377 36.56 13.63 -15.22
CA PHE A 377 36.08 14.18 -13.95
C PHE A 377 36.00 13.08 -12.90
N VAL A 378 35.40 11.94 -13.24
CA VAL A 378 35.28 10.75 -12.38
C VAL A 378 36.66 10.26 -11.94
N ASP A 379 37.61 10.10 -12.85
CA ASP A 379 38.97 9.64 -12.53
C ASP A 379 39.68 10.58 -11.55
N ARG A 380 39.51 11.89 -11.73
CA ARG A 380 40.13 12.91 -10.88
C ARG A 380 39.54 12.91 -9.47
N VAL A 381 38.22 12.87 -9.34
CA VAL A 381 37.59 12.83 -8.00
C VAL A 381 37.86 11.50 -7.30
N ALA A 382 37.95 10.40 -8.06
CA ALA A 382 38.35 9.10 -7.53
C ALA A 382 39.79 9.08 -7.03
N ALA A 383 40.72 9.76 -7.72
CA ALA A 383 42.10 9.92 -7.28
C ALA A 383 42.21 10.69 -5.94
N ASP A 384 41.25 11.56 -5.64
CA ASP A 384 41.14 12.27 -4.37
C ASP A 384 40.39 11.46 -3.29
N GLY A 385 40.08 10.18 -3.55
CA GLY A 385 39.39 9.29 -2.60
C GLY A 385 37.88 9.48 -2.55
N VAL A 386 37.28 10.26 -3.45
CA VAL A 386 35.83 10.46 -3.51
C VAL A 386 35.18 9.39 -4.39
N GLN A 387 34.11 8.79 -3.88
CA GLN A 387 33.32 7.82 -4.65
C GLN A 387 32.61 8.53 -5.82
N ALA A 388 32.85 8.04 -7.03
CA ALA A 388 32.16 8.50 -8.24
C ALA A 388 31.90 7.32 -9.18
N ARG A 389 30.74 7.31 -9.83
CA ARG A 389 30.32 6.21 -10.69
C ARG A 389 29.55 6.72 -11.90
N ARG A 390 29.92 6.21 -13.08
CA ARG A 390 29.18 6.45 -14.32
C ARG A 390 27.78 5.84 -14.26
N LEU A 391 26.79 6.58 -14.73
CA LEU A 391 25.42 6.10 -14.86
C LEU A 391 25.25 5.37 -16.20
N PRO A 392 24.42 4.32 -16.29
CA PRO A 392 24.13 3.60 -17.53
C PRO A 392 23.18 4.42 -18.42
N VAL A 393 23.66 5.59 -18.86
CA VAL A 393 22.96 6.55 -19.70
C VAL A 393 23.97 7.08 -20.72
N ASP A 394 23.58 7.12 -22.00
CA ASP A 394 24.45 7.45 -23.13
C ASP A 394 24.15 8.85 -23.72
N TYR A 395 23.42 9.68 -22.99
CA TYR A 395 23.13 11.08 -23.29
C TYR A 395 23.29 11.93 -22.02
N ALA A 396 23.46 13.24 -22.17
CA ALA A 396 23.67 14.16 -21.05
C ALA A 396 22.45 15.10 -20.88
N SER A 397 21.40 14.63 -20.21
CA SER A 397 20.29 15.50 -19.79
C SER A 397 20.75 16.51 -18.73
N HIS A 398 20.03 17.64 -18.61
CA HIS A 398 20.33 18.71 -17.66
C HIS A 398 21.72 19.34 -17.90
N SER A 399 22.06 19.49 -19.19
CA SER A 399 23.33 20.03 -19.64
C SER A 399 23.14 20.81 -20.94
N THR A 400 24.18 21.56 -21.32
CA THR A 400 24.25 22.30 -22.59
C THR A 400 23.97 21.43 -23.82
N GLN A 401 24.24 20.12 -23.76
CA GLN A 401 23.94 19.20 -24.87
C GLN A 401 22.44 19.18 -25.24
N THR A 402 21.54 19.43 -24.27
CA THR A 402 20.09 19.44 -24.52
C THR A 402 19.63 20.64 -25.34
N GLU A 403 20.44 21.68 -25.49
CA GLU A 403 20.14 22.87 -26.30
C GLU A 403 19.99 22.50 -27.79
N GLU A 404 20.69 21.47 -28.27
CA GLU A 404 20.59 20.97 -29.66
C GLU A 404 19.19 20.45 -30.05
N ILE A 405 18.37 20.07 -29.06
CA ILE A 405 17.02 19.54 -29.27
C ILE A 405 15.94 20.48 -28.72
N GLY A 406 16.30 21.64 -28.17
CA GLY A 406 15.39 22.52 -27.44
C GLY A 406 14.27 23.09 -28.31
N GLU A 407 14.63 23.74 -29.42
CA GLU A 407 13.64 24.35 -30.33
C GLU A 407 12.66 23.31 -30.91
N ASP A 408 13.19 22.15 -31.31
CA ASP A 408 12.38 21.07 -31.87
C ASP A 408 11.47 20.45 -30.80
N LEU A 409 11.94 20.33 -29.56
CA LEU A 409 11.13 19.84 -28.44
C LEU A 409 9.97 20.79 -28.13
N VAL A 410 10.25 22.09 -27.95
CA VAL A 410 9.23 23.11 -27.70
C VAL A 410 8.19 23.12 -28.81
N ARG A 411 8.62 23.11 -30.08
CA ARG A 411 7.72 23.03 -31.24
C ARG A 411 6.88 21.76 -31.24
N SER A 412 7.47 20.61 -30.90
CA SER A 412 6.78 19.32 -30.90
C SER A 412 5.78 19.18 -29.74
N LEU A 413 5.96 19.95 -28.67
CA LEU A 413 5.05 20.03 -27.53
C LEU A 413 4.04 21.18 -27.65
N ALA A 414 4.07 21.96 -28.73
CA ALA A 414 3.08 23.01 -28.97
C ALA A 414 1.65 22.43 -28.92
N GLY A 415 0.80 23.02 -28.07
CA GLY A 415 -0.59 22.60 -27.84
C GLY A 415 -0.81 21.72 -26.62
N VAL A 416 0.24 21.27 -25.93
CA VAL A 416 0.12 20.74 -24.56
C VAL A 416 -0.51 21.81 -23.68
N SER A 417 -1.59 21.47 -22.97
CA SER A 417 -2.35 22.43 -22.17
C SER A 417 -2.44 21.97 -20.73
N ALA A 418 -1.54 22.51 -19.90
CA ALA A 418 -1.63 22.30 -18.46
C ALA A 418 -2.73 23.17 -17.84
N ARG A 419 -3.28 22.71 -16.73
CA ARG A 419 -4.31 23.41 -15.95
C ARG A 419 -3.94 23.45 -14.47
N PRO A 420 -4.57 24.34 -13.67
CA PRO A 420 -4.45 24.27 -12.22
C PRO A 420 -4.84 22.88 -11.69
N GLY A 421 -3.88 22.20 -11.06
CA GLY A 421 -4.02 20.92 -10.41
C GLY A 421 -4.62 21.05 -9.02
N GLY A 422 -5.26 19.98 -8.54
CA GLY A 422 -5.87 19.94 -7.20
C GLY A 422 -4.90 19.58 -6.08
N ILE A 423 -3.65 19.22 -6.40
CA ILE A 423 -2.64 18.77 -5.46
C ILE A 423 -1.39 19.65 -5.63
N PRO A 424 -0.81 20.22 -4.56
CA PRO A 424 0.45 20.94 -4.58
C PRO A 424 1.55 20.20 -5.35
N PHE A 425 2.11 20.86 -6.36
CA PHE A 425 3.21 20.37 -7.17
C PHE A 425 4.48 21.14 -6.83
N TYR A 426 5.44 20.46 -6.19
CA TYR A 426 6.75 21.04 -5.91
C TYR A 426 7.67 20.75 -7.09
N SER A 427 8.00 21.80 -7.84
CA SER A 427 8.87 21.73 -8.99
C SER A 427 10.32 21.60 -8.55
N THR A 428 11.00 20.56 -9.02
CA THR A 428 12.45 20.38 -8.84
C THR A 428 13.28 21.25 -9.79
N VAL A 429 12.63 21.90 -10.77
CA VAL A 429 13.25 22.91 -11.65
C VAL A 429 13.42 24.24 -10.94
N THR A 430 12.42 24.65 -10.15
CA THR A 430 12.39 25.97 -9.48
C THR A 430 12.68 25.89 -7.98
N GLY A 431 12.51 24.73 -7.35
CA GLY A 431 12.69 24.53 -5.91
C GLY A 431 11.50 24.98 -5.06
N GLU A 432 10.36 25.29 -5.68
CA GLU A 432 9.16 25.80 -5.00
C GLU A 432 7.86 25.16 -5.51
N VAL A 433 6.75 25.47 -4.83
CA VAL A 433 5.41 25.13 -5.31
C VAL A 433 5.06 26.08 -6.44
N VAL A 434 4.73 25.54 -7.62
CA VAL A 434 4.40 26.36 -8.80
C VAL A 434 2.94 26.24 -9.19
N ASP A 435 2.40 27.28 -9.84
CA ASP A 435 1.11 27.18 -10.52
C ASP A 435 1.26 26.25 -11.73
N THR A 436 0.61 25.10 -11.62
CA THR A 436 0.62 24.06 -12.64
C THR A 436 0.02 24.48 -13.99
N ALA A 437 -0.73 25.59 -14.06
CA ALA A 437 -1.14 26.17 -15.35
C ALA A 437 0.06 26.61 -16.21
N GLY A 438 1.21 26.89 -15.60
CA GLY A 438 2.46 27.26 -16.27
C GLY A 438 3.31 26.09 -16.73
N LEU A 439 2.85 24.83 -16.66
CA LEU A 439 3.59 23.65 -17.12
C LEU A 439 3.47 23.47 -18.65
N ASP A 440 3.84 24.51 -19.39
CA ASP A 440 3.82 24.58 -20.84
C ASP A 440 5.04 23.89 -21.50
N ALA A 441 5.13 23.98 -22.84
CA ALA A 441 6.24 23.40 -23.59
C ALA A 441 7.61 23.94 -23.15
N ASP A 442 7.70 25.22 -22.78
CA ASP A 442 8.93 25.86 -22.31
C ASP A 442 9.31 25.37 -20.91
N TYR A 443 8.33 25.13 -20.03
CA TYR A 443 8.56 24.45 -18.76
C TYR A 443 9.16 23.05 -18.97
N TRP A 444 8.60 22.24 -19.87
CA TRP A 444 9.10 20.87 -20.09
C TRP A 444 10.49 20.84 -20.75
N TYR A 445 10.83 21.87 -21.55
CA TYR A 445 12.20 22.06 -22.00
C TYR A 445 13.12 22.48 -20.85
N ARG A 446 12.73 23.44 -20.00
CA ARG A 446 13.50 23.82 -18.79
C ARG A 446 13.68 22.66 -17.81
N ASN A 447 12.69 21.77 -17.69
CA ASN A 447 12.84 20.55 -16.88
C ASN A 447 13.89 19.60 -17.46
N LEU A 448 14.10 19.61 -18.78
CA LEU A 448 15.12 18.79 -19.43
C LEU A 448 16.51 19.44 -19.42
N ARG A 449 16.58 20.78 -19.49
CA ARG A 449 17.81 21.58 -19.49
C ARG A 449 18.38 21.77 -18.09
#